data_AF-A0A973FQB0-F1
#
_entry.id   AF-A0A973FQB0-F1
#
_cell.length_a   1.000
_cell.length_b   1.000
_cell.length_c   1.000
_cell.angle_alpha   90.00
_cell.angle_beta   90.00
_cell.angle_gamma   90.00
#
_symmetry.space_group_name_H-M   'P 1'
#
loop_
_entity.id
_entity.type
_entity.pdbx_description
1 polymer ?
#
loop_
_entity_poly.entity_id
_entity_poly.type
_entity_poly.pdbx_seq_one_letter_code
_entity_poly.pdbx_strand_id
1 'polypeptide(L)'
;AAALCEPRLLRDPAHAARVLAVLDTITASIPQQHDRRSEVFQVLRKGLGYCWSVAVAALPGVGQPAMERWMTSDDPDVRWIMRQNLTKARLARVDAAWVQTWQQRLR
;
A
#
# COMPACT_ATOMS: atom_id res chain seq x y z
N ALA A 1 7.68 -6.08 -8.32
CA ALA A 1 7.21 -5.48 -7.05
C ALA A 1 7.68 -6.25 -5.81
N ALA A 2 7.51 -7.58 -5.73
CA ALA A 2 7.91 -8.37 -4.55
C ALA A 2 9.41 -8.26 -4.18
N ALA A 3 10.31 -8.13 -5.16
CA ALA A 3 11.76 -7.97 -4.92
C ALA A 3 12.15 -6.65 -4.20
N LEU A 4 11.30 -5.60 -4.24
CA LEU A 4 11.56 -4.32 -3.56
C LEU A 4 11.22 -4.36 -2.06
N CYS A 5 10.54 -5.42 -1.61
CA CYS A 5 10.11 -5.62 -0.23
C CYS A 5 11.10 -6.45 0.59
N GLU A 6 12.38 -6.44 0.21
CA GLU A 6 13.42 -7.21 0.88
C GLU A 6 13.84 -6.50 2.18
N PRO A 7 13.70 -7.12 3.37
CA PRO A 7 13.89 -6.44 4.66
C PRO A 7 15.28 -5.82 4.87
N ARG A 8 16.28 -6.27 4.12
CA ARG A 8 17.66 -5.75 4.17
C ARG A 8 17.83 -4.41 3.46
N LEU A 9 17.07 -4.15 2.39
CA LEU A 9 17.13 -2.91 1.61
C LEU A 9 16.35 -1.75 2.26
N LEU A 10 15.37 -2.09 3.09
CA LEU A 10 14.48 -1.12 3.75
C LEU A 10 15.01 -0.59 5.10
N ARG A 11 16.28 -0.83 5.42
CA ARG A 11 16.96 -0.18 6.56
C ARG A 11 17.33 1.28 6.28
N ASP A 12 17.45 1.65 5.01
CA ASP A 12 17.71 3.02 4.60
C ASP A 12 16.38 3.73 4.29
N PRO A 13 16.05 4.81 5.04
CA PRO A 13 14.88 5.63 4.77
C PRO A 13 14.79 6.13 3.31
N ALA A 14 15.91 6.38 2.63
CA ALA A 14 15.92 6.85 1.25
C ALA A 14 15.40 5.78 0.28
N HIS A 15 15.74 4.50 0.51
CA HIS A 15 15.20 3.40 -0.30
C HIS A 15 13.71 3.20 -0.04
N ALA A 16 13.28 3.27 1.23
CA ALA A 16 11.86 3.19 1.57
C ALA A 16 11.05 4.33 0.92
N ALA A 17 11.56 5.56 0.91
CA ALA A 17 10.93 6.69 0.25
C ALA A 17 10.79 6.48 -1.28
N ARG A 18 11.83 5.96 -1.95
CA ARG A 18 11.75 5.63 -3.39
C ARG A 18 10.71 4.55 -3.67
N VAL A 19 10.63 3.51 -2.84
CA VAL A 19 9.61 2.48 -2.96
C VAL A 19 8.22 3.07 -2.79
N LEU A 20 8.00 3.94 -1.80
CA LEU A 20 6.73 4.64 -1.61
C LEU A 20 6.35 5.46 -2.85
N ALA A 21 7.29 6.19 -3.47
CA ALA A 21 7.03 6.96 -4.68
C ALA A 21 6.64 6.07 -5.89
N VAL A 22 7.28 4.90 -6.03
CA VAL A 22 6.91 3.91 -7.05
C VAL A 22 5.51 3.37 -6.79
N LEU A 23 5.20 3.02 -5.54
CA LEU A 23 3.87 2.52 -5.17
C LEU A 23 2.79 3.58 -5.40
N ASP A 24 3.07 4.84 -5.09
CA ASP A 24 2.18 5.97 -5.35
C ASP A 24 1.86 6.10 -6.84
N THR A 25 2.90 6.09 -7.68
CA THR A 25 2.77 6.17 -9.15
C THR A 25 1.94 5.02 -9.72
N ILE A 26 2.21 3.78 -9.29
CA ILE A 26 1.47 2.60 -9.77
C ILE A 26 0.02 2.63 -9.25
N THR A 27 -0.20 3.07 -8.02
CA THR A 27 -1.56 3.16 -7.46
C THR A 27 -2.39 4.22 -8.19
N ALA A 28 -1.77 5.35 -8.56
CA ALA A 28 -2.37 6.41 -9.36
C ALA A 28 -2.79 5.97 -10.76
N SER A 29 -2.14 4.93 -11.32
CA SER A 29 -2.50 4.42 -12.65
C SER A 29 -3.68 3.43 -12.62
N ILE A 30 -4.13 2.97 -11.44
CA ILE A 30 -5.22 1.99 -11.30
C ILE A 30 -6.54 2.49 -11.89
N PRO A 31 -7.01 3.73 -11.59
CA PRO A 31 -8.25 4.24 -12.16
C PRO A 31 -8.30 4.21 -13.69
N GLN A 32 -7.15 4.34 -14.34
CA GLN A 32 -6.99 4.43 -15.79
C GLN A 32 -6.92 3.06 -16.49
N GLN A 33 -6.91 1.95 -15.74
CA GLN A 33 -6.84 0.61 -16.33
C GLN A 33 -8.19 0.21 -16.94
N HIS A 34 -8.19 -0.08 -18.24
CA HIS A 34 -9.36 -0.49 -19.00
C HIS A 34 -9.75 -1.96 -18.79
N ASP A 35 -8.77 -2.87 -18.75
CA ASP A 35 -9.01 -4.30 -18.53
C ASP A 35 -8.63 -4.73 -17.11
N ARG A 36 -9.53 -4.43 -16.17
CA ARG A 36 -9.39 -4.80 -14.75
C ARG A 36 -9.74 -6.27 -14.45
N ARG A 37 -10.20 -7.02 -15.44
CA ARG A 37 -10.49 -8.46 -15.28
C ARG A 37 -9.33 -9.33 -15.72
N SER A 38 -8.42 -8.79 -16.54
CA SER A 38 -7.17 -9.46 -16.93
C SER A 38 -6.40 -10.04 -15.75
N GLU A 39 -5.78 -11.19 -15.96
CA GLU A 39 -4.91 -11.81 -14.96
C GLU A 39 -3.74 -10.88 -14.58
N VAL A 40 -3.21 -10.14 -15.56
CA VAL A 40 -2.13 -9.17 -15.35
C VAL A 40 -2.53 -8.11 -14.32
N PHE A 41 -3.72 -7.51 -14.49
CA PHE A 41 -4.23 -6.54 -13.53
C PHE A 41 -4.46 -7.16 -12.16
N GLN A 42 -5.03 -8.36 -12.09
CA GLN A 42 -5.27 -9.04 -10.82
C GLN A 42 -3.98 -9.35 -10.05
N VAL A 43 -2.92 -9.75 -10.76
CA VAL A 43 -1.59 -9.98 -10.19
C VAL A 43 -1.00 -8.67 -9.65
N LEU A 44 -1.08 -7.59 -10.43
CA LEU A 44 -0.64 -6.26 -10.00
C LEU A 44 -1.38 -5.80 -8.74
N ARG A 45 -2.72 -5.86 -8.77
CA ARG A 45 -3.60 -5.46 -7.66
C ARG A 45 -3.29 -6.26 -6.39
N LYS A 46 -3.11 -7.58 -6.50
CA LYS A 46 -2.70 -8.43 -5.36
C LYS A 46 -1.31 -8.04 -4.82
N GLY A 47 -0.35 -7.77 -5.70
CA GLY A 47 0.98 -7.30 -5.33
C GLY A 47 0.93 -5.99 -4.54
N LEU A 48 0.15 -5.01 -5.01
CA LEU A 48 -0.08 -3.75 -4.32
C LEU A 48 -0.77 -3.96 -2.96
N GLY A 49 -1.67 -4.95 -2.85
CA GLY A 49 -2.33 -5.38 -1.61
C GLY A 49 -1.39 -5.92 -0.52
N TYR A 50 -0.09 -6.01 -0.82
CA TYR A 50 0.97 -6.40 0.12
C TYR A 50 2.08 -5.35 0.23
N CYS A 51 2.52 -4.77 -0.90
CA CYS A 51 3.72 -3.94 -0.96
C CYS A 51 3.62 -2.65 -0.13
N TRP A 52 2.45 -2.02 -0.08
CA TRP A 52 2.23 -0.81 0.73
C TRP A 52 2.53 -1.08 2.21
N SER A 53 2.06 -2.21 2.76
CA SER A 53 2.29 -2.54 4.16
C SER A 53 3.78 -2.66 4.51
N VAL A 54 4.59 -3.11 3.56
CA VAL A 54 6.04 -3.28 3.74
C VAL A 54 6.73 -1.92 3.70
N ALA A 55 6.41 -1.09 2.70
CA ALA A 55 7.00 0.24 2.53
C ALA A 55 6.64 1.18 3.69
N VAL A 56 5.37 1.16 4.12
CA VAL A 56 4.90 1.94 5.27
C VAL A 56 5.56 1.47 6.56
N ALA A 57 5.71 0.16 6.77
CA ALA A 57 6.39 -0.34 7.95
C ALA A 57 7.89 0.02 7.99
N ALA A 58 8.51 0.27 6.84
CA ALA A 58 9.89 0.71 6.74
C ALA A 58 10.07 2.22 6.98
N LEU A 59 9.09 3.05 6.61
CA LEU A 59 9.13 4.49 6.83
C LEU A 59 7.75 5.05 7.21
N PRO A 60 7.28 4.82 8.46
CA PRO A 60 5.92 5.15 8.87
C PRO A 60 5.58 6.63 8.71
N GLY A 61 6.50 7.52 9.09
CA GLY A 61 6.27 8.97 9.05
C GLY A 61 5.97 9.55 7.66
N VAL A 62 6.41 8.88 6.59
CA VAL A 62 6.08 9.25 5.19
C VAL A 62 4.98 8.33 4.64
N GLY A 63 5.06 7.05 4.96
CA GLY A 63 4.19 6.01 4.43
C GLY A 63 2.74 6.13 4.89
N GLN A 64 2.51 6.40 6.17
CA GLN A 64 1.13 6.52 6.70
C GLN A 64 0.37 7.67 6.00
N PRO A 65 0.86 8.93 5.96
CA PRO A 65 0.17 10.00 5.23
C PRO A 65 -0.05 9.69 3.75
N ALA A 66 0.91 9.02 3.09
CA ALA A 66 0.75 8.61 1.70
C ALA A 66 -0.37 7.57 1.52
N MET A 67 -0.44 6.60 2.42
CA MET A 67 -1.46 5.55 2.40
C MET A 67 -2.85 6.12 2.72
N GLU A 68 -2.96 7.07 3.65
CA GLU A 68 -4.21 7.76 4.00
C GLU A 68 -4.85 8.46 2.80
N ARG A 69 -4.06 9.16 1.97
CA ARG A 69 -4.56 9.77 0.73
C ARG A 69 -5.22 8.76 -0.21
N TRP A 70 -4.71 7.54 -0.26
CA TRP A 70 -5.29 6.48 -1.09
C TRP A 70 -6.47 5.78 -0.42
N MET A 71 -6.54 5.76 0.91
CA MET A 71 -7.70 5.25 1.64
C MET A 71 -8.95 6.08 1.38
N THR A 72 -8.81 7.38 1.12
CA THR A 72 -9.92 8.27 0.74
C THR A 72 -10.30 8.20 -0.74
N SER A 73 -9.71 7.28 -1.53
CA SER A 73 -10.02 7.16 -2.95
C SER A 73 -11.43 6.62 -3.21
N ASP A 74 -12.09 7.16 -4.24
CA ASP A 74 -13.38 6.66 -4.74
C ASP A 74 -13.25 5.40 -5.62
N ASP A 75 -12.03 5.01 -6.02
CA ASP A 75 -11.81 3.82 -6.83
C ASP A 75 -11.90 2.52 -5.97
N PRO A 76 -12.76 1.55 -6.35
CA PRO A 76 -13.00 0.35 -5.55
C PRO A 76 -11.79 -0.59 -5.49
N ASP A 77 -10.95 -0.63 -6.53
CA ASP A 77 -9.73 -1.45 -6.55
C ASP A 77 -8.68 -0.83 -5.63
N VAL A 78 -8.52 0.50 -5.65
CA VAL A 78 -7.63 1.24 -4.73
C VAL A 78 -8.07 1.03 -3.28
N ARG A 79 -9.36 1.22 -2.96
CA ARG A 79 -9.86 0.95 -1.59
C ARG A 79 -9.63 -0.49 -1.17
N TRP A 80 -9.82 -1.45 -2.07
CA TRP A 80 -9.51 -2.84 -1.78
C TRP A 80 -8.02 -3.05 -1.49
N ILE A 81 -7.12 -2.47 -2.29
CA ILE A 81 -5.67 -2.55 -2.06
C ILE A 81 -5.33 -2.04 -0.66
N MET A 82 -5.85 -0.88 -0.26
CA MET A 82 -5.57 -0.31 1.06
C MET A 82 -6.10 -1.19 2.20
N ARG A 83 -7.33 -1.72 2.07
CA ARG A 83 -7.90 -2.66 3.05
C ARG A 83 -7.05 -3.92 3.18
N GLN A 84 -6.57 -4.50 2.08
CA GLN A 84 -5.70 -5.68 2.14
C GLN A 84 -4.41 -5.41 2.92
N ASN A 85 -3.82 -4.23 2.75
CA ASN A 85 -2.61 -3.86 3.49
C ASN A 85 -2.87 -3.64 4.99
N LEU A 86 -4.03 -3.08 5.36
CA LEU A 86 -4.42 -2.90 6.77
C LEU A 86 -4.60 -4.22 7.53
N THR A 87 -4.77 -5.36 6.85
CA THR A 87 -4.79 -6.68 7.51
C THR A 87 -3.41 -7.19 7.91
N LYS A 88 -2.33 -6.56 7.43
CA LYS A 88 -0.98 -7.09 7.63
C LYS A 88 -0.49 -6.71 9.03
N ALA A 89 -0.13 -7.73 9.82
CA ALA A 89 0.33 -7.58 11.20
C ALA A 89 1.48 -6.57 11.38
N ARG A 90 2.32 -6.37 10.35
CA ARG A 90 3.40 -5.38 10.37
C ARG A 90 2.89 -3.94 10.56
N LEU A 91 1.73 -3.57 10.02
CA LEU A 91 1.18 -2.24 10.21
C LEU A 91 0.63 -2.07 11.62
N ALA A 92 0.01 -3.11 12.19
CA ALA A 92 -0.45 -3.07 13.58
C ALA A 92 0.72 -2.95 14.58
N ARG A 93 1.89 -3.51 14.25
CA ARG A 93 3.12 -3.35 15.06
C ARG A 93 3.70 -1.94 14.99
N VAL A 94 3.47 -1.24 13.88
CA VAL A 94 3.89 0.16 13.68
C VAL A 94 2.94 1.08 14.44
N ASP A 95 1.63 0.93 14.22
CA ASP A 95 0.59 1.74 14.84
C ASP A 95 -0.76 1.00 14.81
N ALA A 96 -1.09 0.33 15.92
CA ALA A 96 -2.33 -0.43 16.04
C ALA A 96 -3.58 0.45 16.06
N ALA A 97 -3.50 1.64 16.68
CA ALA A 97 -4.63 2.55 16.80
C ALA A 97 -5.00 3.16 15.45
N TRP A 98 -3.99 3.53 14.66
CA TRP A 98 -4.17 3.98 13.29
C TRP A 98 -4.80 2.91 12.40
N VAL A 99 -4.32 1.66 12.48
CA VAL A 99 -4.91 0.54 11.73
C VAL A 99 -6.37 0.36 12.08
N GLN A 100 -6.72 0.32 13.38
CA GLN A 100 -8.11 0.13 13.81
C GLN A 100 -9.03 1.25 13.33
N THR A 101 -8.57 2.51 13.43
CA THR A 101 -9.31 3.68 12.97
C THR A 101 -9.64 3.57 11.48
N TRP A 102 -8.65 3.25 10.65
CA TRP A 102 -8.86 3.15 9.21
C TRP A 102 -9.63 1.89 8.80
N GLN A 103 -9.45 0.77 9.50
CA GLN A 103 -10.29 -0.41 9.30
C GLN A 103 -11.76 -0.12 9.58
N GLN A 104 -12.09 0.70 10.58
CA GLN A 104 -13.48 1.11 10.85
C GLN A 104 -14.03 2.06 9.78
N ARG A 105 -13.21 3.01 9.29
CA ARG A 105 -13.61 3.98 8.25
C ARG A 105 -13.79 3.36 6.87
N LEU A 106 -13.05 2.29 6.56
CA LEU A 106 -13.10 1.60 5.26
C LEU A 106 -14.02 0.36 5.25
N ARG A 107 -14.83 0.18 6.31
CA ARG A 107 -15.85 -0.88 6.34
C ARG A 107 -16.86 -0.71 5.22
#